data_AF-A0A1E4S8X2-F1
#
_entry.id   AF-A0A1E4S8X2-F1
#
_cell.length_a   1.000
_cell.length_b   1.000
_cell.length_c   1.000
_cell.angle_alpha   90.00
_cell.angle_beta   90.00
_cell.angle_gamma   90.00
#
_symmetry.space_group_name_H-M   'P 1'
#
loop_
_entity.id
_entity.type
_entity.pdbx_description
1 polymer ?
#
loop_
_entity_poly.entity_id
_entity_poly.type
_entity_poly.pdbx_seq_one_letter_code
_entity_poly.pdbx_strand_id
1 'polypeptide(L)'
;MSSEDKTPEVEQQKKQEPEGEVSGLVLENYSFTTAAAIVGYVDRKVCVMMTDGRQLFGVLRVFDQYGSIVIQDTFERIYLPDNRYGEEYIGDLLIRGENLLMIGDLDIDKEDEPIDKLERIPFDDAKREQKQISVNAVKI
;
A
#
# COMPACT_ATOMS: atom_id res chain seq x y z
N MET A 1 -73.36 34.99 -12.54
CA MET A 1 -72.63 35.55 -13.69
C MET A 1 -71.34 36.10 -13.10
N SER A 2 -70.32 35.25 -12.94
CA SER A 2 -69.20 35.09 -13.89
C SER A 2 -68.38 36.39 -13.94
N SER A 3 -67.10 36.45 -13.60
CA SER A 3 -66.05 35.44 -13.72
C SER A 3 -64.84 35.91 -12.90
N GLU A 4 -64.19 35.00 -12.18
CA GLU A 4 -62.80 35.19 -11.73
C GLU A 4 -61.90 35.11 -12.98
N ASP A 5 -61.12 36.16 -13.24
CA ASP A 5 -60.12 36.14 -14.31
C ASP A 5 -58.75 35.80 -13.72
N LYS A 6 -58.13 34.82 -14.35
CA LYS A 6 -57.00 34.04 -13.86
C LYS A 6 -55.68 34.79 -14.08
N THR A 7 -54.80 34.72 -13.09
CA THR A 7 -53.37 34.99 -13.24
C THR A 7 -52.79 34.21 -14.44
N PRO A 8 -51.97 34.83 -15.31
CA PRO A 8 -51.30 34.11 -16.38
C PRO A 8 -50.22 33.20 -15.78
N GLU A 9 -50.33 31.90 -16.03
CA GLU A 9 -49.32 30.90 -15.73
C GLU A 9 -48.06 31.19 -16.57
N VAL A 10 -46.93 31.38 -15.88
CA VAL A 10 -45.62 31.43 -16.53
C VAL A 10 -45.25 30.02 -16.94
N GLU A 11 -45.38 29.71 -18.23
CA GLU A 11 -44.84 28.50 -18.83
C GLU A 11 -43.33 28.40 -18.53
N GLN A 12 -42.96 27.41 -17.71
CA GLN A 12 -41.57 27.01 -17.55
C GLN A 12 -41.07 26.46 -18.88
N GLN A 13 -40.24 27.23 -19.58
CA GLN A 13 -39.46 26.71 -20.70
C GLN A 13 -38.60 25.54 -20.20
N LYS A 14 -39.01 24.34 -20.59
CA LYS A 14 -38.28 23.10 -20.34
C LYS A 14 -36.92 23.21 -21.03
N LYS A 15 -35.87 23.42 -20.24
CA LYS A 15 -34.48 23.40 -20.67
C LYS A 15 -34.23 22.02 -21.27
N GLN A 16 -34.14 21.94 -22.59
CA GLN A 16 -33.78 20.70 -23.28
C GLN A 16 -32.33 20.37 -22.91
N GLU A 17 -32.16 19.31 -22.11
CA GLU A 17 -30.86 18.67 -21.95
C GLU A 17 -30.48 18.04 -23.30
N PRO A 18 -29.21 18.14 -23.72
CA PRO A 18 -28.78 17.47 -24.93
C PRO A 18 -28.88 15.96 -24.72
N GLU A 19 -29.91 15.34 -25.29
CA GLU A 19 -30.06 13.88 -25.41
C GLU A 19 -29.04 13.36 -26.43
N GLY A 20 -27.77 13.34 -26.03
CA GLY A 20 -26.73 12.53 -26.67
C GLY A 20 -26.59 11.23 -25.89
N GLU A 21 -26.65 10.09 -26.59
CA GLU A 21 -26.45 8.76 -26.03
C GLU A 21 -25.15 8.66 -25.20
N VAL A 22 -25.26 8.86 -23.89
CA VAL A 22 -24.25 8.46 -22.90
C VAL A 22 -24.60 7.07 -22.34
N SER A 23 -25.03 6.16 -23.23
CA SER A 23 -25.53 4.83 -22.85
C SER A 23 -24.45 3.73 -22.82
N GLY A 24 -23.16 4.11 -22.77
CA GLY A 24 -22.06 3.14 -22.89
C GLY A 24 -20.78 3.48 -22.13
N LEU A 25 -20.76 4.55 -21.33
CA LEU A 25 -19.60 4.91 -20.52
C LEU A 25 -19.79 4.39 -19.09
N VAL A 26 -19.17 3.24 -18.80
CA VAL A 26 -18.99 2.80 -17.40
C VAL A 26 -17.98 3.74 -16.77
N LEU A 27 -18.46 4.63 -15.89
CA LEU A 27 -17.58 5.43 -15.04
C LEU A 27 -16.97 4.51 -13.98
N GLU A 28 -15.65 4.31 -14.07
CA GLU A 28 -14.91 3.62 -13.02
C GLU A 28 -14.82 4.52 -11.78
N ASN A 29 -15.40 4.06 -10.67
CA ASN A 29 -15.34 4.78 -9.39
C ASN A 29 -13.93 4.74 -8.75
N TYR A 30 -13.05 3.86 -9.23
CA TYR A 30 -11.70 3.64 -8.73
C TYR A 30 -10.72 3.47 -9.89
N SER A 31 -9.52 4.00 -9.74
CA SER A 31 -8.44 3.75 -10.70
C SER A 31 -7.80 2.38 -10.44
N PHE A 32 -7.90 1.47 -11.40
CA PHE A 32 -7.30 0.12 -11.33
C PHE A 32 -5.88 0.10 -11.92
N THR A 33 -5.01 0.98 -11.43
CA THR A 33 -3.60 1.05 -11.86
C THR A 33 -2.66 0.76 -10.70
N THR A 34 -1.46 0.24 -11.00
CA THR A 34 -0.40 0.06 -9.98
C THR A 34 -0.09 1.37 -9.26
N ALA A 35 -0.09 2.50 -10.00
CA ALA A 35 0.13 3.80 -9.41
C ALA A 35 -0.98 4.17 -8.41
N ALA A 36 -2.25 3.91 -8.73
CA ALA A 36 -3.36 4.14 -7.81
C ALA A 36 -3.29 3.23 -6.57
N ALA A 37 -2.76 2.01 -6.70
CA ALA A 37 -2.55 1.12 -5.56
C ALA A 37 -1.42 1.58 -4.64
N ILE A 38 -0.34 2.18 -5.18
CA ILE A 38 0.86 2.54 -4.40
C ILE A 38 0.79 3.98 -3.86
N VAL A 39 0.11 4.91 -4.55
CA VAL A 39 0.10 6.34 -4.19
C VAL A 39 -0.38 6.59 -2.75
N GLY A 40 -1.26 5.75 -2.23
CA GLY A 40 -1.75 5.86 -0.84
C GLY A 40 -0.68 5.61 0.22
N TYR A 41 0.44 4.96 -0.14
CA TYR A 41 1.54 4.64 0.77
C TYR A 41 2.64 5.70 0.80
N VAL A 42 2.60 6.71 -0.09
CA VAL A 42 3.62 7.76 -0.14
C VAL A 42 3.66 8.53 1.18
N ASP A 43 4.86 8.77 1.69
CA ASP A 43 5.16 9.40 2.98
C ASP A 43 4.57 8.66 4.19
N ARG A 44 4.25 7.36 4.03
CA ARG A 44 3.85 6.47 5.13
C ARG A 44 4.92 5.44 5.42
N LYS A 45 4.92 4.94 6.66
CA LYS A 45 5.72 3.78 7.03
C LYS A 45 5.11 2.55 6.37
N VAL A 46 5.94 1.78 5.69
CA VAL A 46 5.56 0.59 4.93
C VAL A 46 6.40 -0.61 5.35
N CYS A 47 5.80 -1.78 5.24
CA CYS A 47 6.50 -3.06 5.24
C CYS A 47 6.59 -3.55 3.81
N VAL A 48 7.79 -3.93 3.38
CA VAL A 48 8.10 -4.42 2.06
C VAL A 48 8.70 -5.81 2.16
N MET A 49 8.09 -6.76 1.46
CA MET A 49 8.61 -8.11 1.33
C MET A 49 9.30 -8.26 -0.02
N MET A 50 10.54 -8.70 0.02
CA MET A 50 11.36 -8.96 -1.16
C MET A 50 11.12 -10.39 -1.67
N THR A 51 11.40 -10.64 -2.95
CA THR A 51 11.28 -11.97 -3.57
C THR A 51 12.24 -13.01 -2.98
N ASP A 52 13.33 -12.57 -2.34
CA ASP A 52 14.26 -13.43 -1.59
C ASP A 52 13.82 -13.72 -0.15
N GLY A 53 12.66 -13.20 0.26
CA GLY A 53 12.09 -13.39 1.61
C GLY A 53 12.55 -12.37 2.65
N ARG A 54 13.38 -11.38 2.29
CA ARG A 54 13.76 -10.30 3.21
C ARG A 54 12.57 -9.39 3.50
N GLN A 55 12.49 -8.91 4.73
CA GLN A 55 11.47 -7.96 5.18
C GLN A 55 12.12 -6.63 5.52
N LEU A 56 11.67 -5.58 4.82
CA LEU A 56 12.18 -4.23 4.94
C LEU A 56 11.09 -3.31 5.47
N PHE A 57 11.46 -2.41 6.37
CA PHE A 57 10.55 -1.46 7.02
C PHE A 57 11.13 -0.06 6.84
N GLY A 58 10.34 0.89 6.36
CA GLY A 58 10.83 2.26 6.18
C GLY A 58 9.72 3.17 5.65
N VAL A 59 10.09 4.37 5.20
CA VAL A 59 9.13 5.36 4.67
C VAL A 59 9.20 5.39 3.15
N LEU A 60 8.08 5.11 2.47
CA LEU A 60 8.03 5.20 1.01
C LEU A 60 8.08 6.66 0.56
N ARG A 61 9.06 7.01 -0.27
CA ARG A 61 9.24 8.39 -0.77
C ARG A 61 8.76 8.57 -2.20
N VAL A 62 9.19 7.67 -3.07
CA VAL A 62 8.94 7.76 -4.52
C VAL A 62 8.67 6.37 -5.04
N PHE A 63 7.79 6.27 -6.03
CA PHE A 63 7.59 5.07 -6.81
C PHE A 63 7.50 5.41 -8.30
N ASP A 64 7.64 4.42 -9.17
CA ASP A 64 7.43 4.54 -10.61
C ASP A 64 6.30 3.63 -11.12
N GLN A 65 5.97 3.74 -12.42
CA GLN A 65 4.94 2.93 -13.06
C GLN A 65 5.26 1.43 -13.14
N TYR A 66 6.53 1.05 -12.97
CA TYR A 66 7.00 -0.34 -12.95
C TYR A 66 6.97 -0.93 -11.52
N GLY A 67 6.57 -0.13 -10.53
CA GLY A 67 6.56 -0.50 -9.12
C GLY A 67 7.94 -0.41 -8.47
N SER A 68 8.96 0.17 -9.11
CA SER A 68 10.21 0.47 -8.41
C SER A 68 9.95 1.53 -7.35
N ILE A 69 10.58 1.40 -6.19
CA ILE A 69 10.35 2.28 -5.04
C ILE A 69 11.66 2.78 -4.43
N VAL A 70 11.58 3.97 -3.84
CA VAL A 70 12.61 4.51 -2.95
C VAL A 70 12.06 4.52 -1.53
N ILE A 71 12.71 3.80 -0.64
CA ILE A 71 12.39 3.75 0.78
C ILE A 71 13.49 4.48 1.54
N GLN A 72 13.10 5.40 2.41
CA GLN A 72 13.98 6.12 3.31
C GLN A 72 13.96 5.48 4.71
N ASP A 73 15.06 5.62 5.44
CA ASP A 73 15.20 5.18 6.84
C ASP A 73 14.84 3.69 7.00
N THR A 74 15.41 2.86 6.12
CA THR A 74 15.04 1.45 6.02
C THR A 74 15.74 0.62 7.08
N PHE A 75 14.97 -0.25 7.73
CA PHE A 75 15.43 -1.32 8.60
C PHE A 75 15.13 -2.68 7.95
N GLU A 76 16.09 -3.59 7.99
CA GLU A 76 15.85 -4.99 7.69
C GLU A 76 15.57 -5.74 8.98
N ARG A 77 14.44 -6.47 9.03
CA ARG A 77 14.05 -7.24 10.20
C ARG A 77 13.82 -8.71 9.87
N ILE A 78 14.30 -9.58 10.75
CA ILE A 78 14.19 -11.03 10.65
C ILE A 78 13.43 -11.52 11.88
N TYR A 79 12.29 -12.17 11.67
CA TYR A 79 11.52 -12.84 12.72
C TYR A 79 11.88 -14.33 12.78
N LEU A 80 12.09 -14.85 14.00
CA LEU A 80 12.39 -16.25 14.27
C LEU A 80 11.23 -16.92 15.06
N PRO A 81 11.06 -18.25 14.95
CA PRO A 81 9.94 -18.98 15.56
C PRO A 81 9.89 -18.96 17.11
N ASP A 82 10.99 -18.60 17.79
CA ASP A 82 11.10 -18.64 19.26
C ASP A 82 10.85 -17.29 19.94
N ASN A 83 9.96 -16.47 19.39
CA ASN A 83 9.74 -15.08 19.83
C ASN A 83 11.04 -14.23 19.83
N ARG A 84 11.94 -14.50 18.88
CA ARG A 84 13.19 -13.76 18.71
C ARG A 84 13.16 -12.97 17.41
N TYR A 85 13.83 -11.83 17.37
CA TYR A 85 14.01 -11.08 16.14
C TYR A 85 15.40 -10.43 16.06
N GLY A 86 15.89 -10.23 14.84
CA GLY A 86 17.07 -9.42 14.56
C GLY A 86 16.67 -8.22 13.70
N GLU A 87 17.29 -7.06 13.94
CA GLU A 87 17.03 -5.85 13.17
C GLU A 87 18.31 -5.05 12.92
N GLU A 88 18.50 -4.59 11.69
CA GLU A 88 19.63 -3.78 11.25
C GLU A 88 19.15 -2.56 10.43
N TYR A 89 19.75 -1.39 10.69
CA TYR A 89 19.52 -0.19 9.89
C TYR A 89 20.33 -0.24 8.60
N ILE A 90 19.67 -0.04 7.48
CA ILE A 90 20.26 -0.06 6.14
C ILE A 90 20.40 1.35 5.57
N GLY A 91 19.44 2.24 5.85
CA GLY A 91 19.36 3.59 5.30
C GLY A 91 18.45 3.68 4.07
N ASP A 92 18.84 4.49 3.09
CA ASP A 92 18.02 4.77 1.92
C ASP A 92 18.25 3.73 0.80
N LEU A 93 17.15 3.16 0.30
CA LEU A 93 17.19 2.08 -0.67
C LEU A 93 16.33 2.40 -1.91
N LEU A 94 16.93 2.21 -3.08
CA LEU A 94 16.20 2.08 -4.34
C LEU A 94 15.99 0.59 -4.60
N ILE A 95 14.72 0.17 -4.64
CA ILE A 95 14.32 -1.21 -4.91
C ILE A 95 13.66 -1.25 -6.29
N ARG A 96 14.14 -2.16 -7.14
CA ARG A 96 13.56 -2.39 -8.47
C ARG A 96 12.27 -3.21 -8.34
N GLY A 97 11.24 -2.86 -9.13
CA GLY A 97 9.91 -3.45 -9.02
C GLY A 97 9.87 -4.98 -9.13
N GLU A 98 10.75 -5.59 -9.92
CA GLU A 98 10.83 -7.05 -10.09
C GLU A 98 11.26 -7.82 -8.82
N ASN A 99 11.89 -7.13 -7.86
CA ASN A 99 12.33 -7.74 -6.61
C ASN A 99 11.34 -7.52 -5.46
N LEU A 100 10.27 -6.74 -5.70
CA LEU A 100 9.19 -6.55 -4.74
C LEU A 100 8.19 -7.69 -4.88
N LEU A 101 7.93 -8.38 -3.77
CA LEU A 101 6.86 -9.36 -3.69
C LEU A 101 5.54 -8.71 -3.24
N MET A 102 5.61 -7.89 -2.18
CA MET A 102 4.45 -7.22 -1.58
C MET A 102 4.88 -5.95 -0.86
N ILE A 103 3.98 -4.97 -0.80
CA ILE A 103 4.06 -3.77 0.03
C ILE A 103 2.77 -3.63 0.85
N GLY A 104 2.88 -3.21 2.09
CA GLY A 104 1.74 -2.91 2.96
C GLY A 104 2.00 -1.67 3.81
N ASP A 105 0.93 -0.94 4.13
CA ASP A 105 0.98 0.12 5.14
C ASP A 105 1.23 -0.48 6.52
N LEU A 106 1.96 0.29 7.32
CA LEU A 106 2.26 -0.09 8.68
C LEU A 106 1.67 0.94 9.65
N ASP A 107 0.81 0.46 10.54
CA ASP A 107 0.25 1.24 11.64
C ASP A 107 1.27 1.31 12.78
N ILE A 108 1.88 2.47 12.96
CA ILE A 108 2.99 2.70 13.90
C ILE A 108 2.54 2.41 15.34
N ASP A 109 1.29 2.75 15.69
CA ASP A 109 0.78 2.58 17.04
C ASP A 109 0.58 1.10 17.42
N LYS A 110 0.42 0.22 16.42
CA LYS A 110 0.21 -1.21 16.62
C LYS A 110 1.46 -2.05 16.44
N GLU A 111 2.52 -1.47 15.88
CA GLU A 111 3.77 -2.19 15.61
C GLU A 111 4.57 -2.47 16.89
N ASP A 112 4.52 -1.56 17.85
CA ASP A 112 5.38 -1.60 19.04
C ASP A 112 4.99 -2.76 20.00
N GLU A 113 3.70 -2.97 20.25
CA GLU A 113 3.22 -3.94 21.26
C GLU A 113 3.64 -5.41 20.96
N PRO A 114 3.59 -5.91 19.70
CA PRO A 114 4.12 -7.22 19.36
C PRO A 114 5.64 -7.32 19.51
N ILE A 115 6.38 -6.27 19.17
CA ILE A 115 7.86 -6.27 19.18
C ILE A 115 8.39 -6.30 20.61
N ASP A 116 7.74 -5.59 21.54
CA ASP A 116 8.10 -5.57 22.95
C ASP A 116 8.04 -6.97 23.61
N LYS A 117 7.27 -7.89 23.03
CA LYS A 117 7.14 -9.28 23.49
C LYS A 117 8.24 -10.19 22.93
N LEU A 118 9.06 -9.69 22.00
CA LEU A 118 10.12 -10.45 21.34
C LEU A 118 11.49 -10.11 21.92
N GLU A 119 12.35 -11.12 22.00
CA GLU A 119 13.75 -10.92 22.38
C GLU A 119 14.59 -10.50 21.15
N ARG A 120 15.24 -9.34 21.23
CA ARG A 120 16.15 -8.86 20.18
C ARG A 120 17.51 -9.55 20.28
N ILE A 121 17.93 -10.20 19.20
CA ILE A 121 19.24 -10.81 19.04
C ILE A 121 20.09 -10.05 18.01
N PRO A 122 21.43 -10.24 17.97
CA PRO A 122 22.27 -9.67 16.93
C PRO A 122 21.79 -10.09 15.53
N PHE A 123 21.79 -9.13 14.59
CA PHE A 123 21.28 -9.35 13.24
C PHE A 123 22.00 -10.49 12.50
N ASP A 124 23.32 -10.57 12.65
CA ASP A 124 24.14 -11.64 12.05
C ASP A 124 23.75 -13.04 12.53
N ASP A 125 23.38 -13.18 13.80
CA ASP A 125 22.93 -14.44 14.38
C ASP A 125 21.53 -14.79 13.85
N ALA A 126 20.61 -13.83 13.81
CA ALA A 126 19.27 -14.00 13.22
C ALA A 126 19.34 -14.44 11.75
N LYS A 127 20.20 -13.80 10.97
CA LYS A 127 20.42 -14.11 9.55
C LYS A 127 20.99 -15.51 9.34
N ARG A 128 21.89 -15.95 10.21
CA ARG A 128 22.47 -17.30 10.18
C ARG A 128 21.40 -18.36 10.48
N GLU A 129 20.57 -18.13 11.50
CA GLU A 129 19.47 -19.04 11.87
C GLU A 129 18.41 -19.10 10.76
N GLN A 130 17.97 -17.95 10.23
CA GLN A 130 16.99 -17.89 9.14
C GLN A 130 17.45 -18.69 7.93
N LYS A 131 18.72 -18.55 7.53
CA LYS A 131 19.30 -19.31 6.41
C LYS A 131 19.25 -20.83 6.66
N GLN A 132 19.49 -21.28 7.89
CA GLN A 132 19.41 -22.70 8.23
C GLN A 132 17.96 -23.22 8.14
N ILE A 133 17.01 -22.43 8.62
CA ILE A 133 15.57 -22.76 8.54
C ILE A 133 15.14 -22.88 7.07
N SER A 134 15.48 -21.90 6.23
CA SER A 134 15.15 -21.92 4.80
C SER A 134 15.76 -23.12 4.08
N VAL A 135 17.01 -23.49 4.38
CA VAL A 135 17.66 -24.66 3.77
C VAL A 135 16.98 -25.97 4.17
N ASN A 136 16.56 -26.09 5.43
CA ASN A 136 15.88 -27.30 5.91
C ASN A 136 14.48 -27.46 5.32
N ALA A 137 13.77 -26.34 5.09
CA ALA A 137 12.43 -26.35 4.48
C ALA A 137 12.42 -26.83 3.02
N VAL A 138 13.53 -26.66 2.29
CA VAL A 138 13.66 -27.08 0.87
C VAL A 138 14.06 -28.56 0.72
N LYS A 139 14.47 -29.23 1.81
CA LYS A 139 14.94 -30.63 1.80
C LYS A 139 13.82 -31.67 1.95
N ILE A 140 12.57 -31.31 1.70
CA ILE A 140 11.38 -32.20 1.82
C ILE A 140 11.10 -32.89 0.49
#